data_AF-A0A7J3DJH5-F1
#
_entry.id   AF-A0A7J3DJH5-F1
#
_cell.length_a   1.000
_cell.length_b   1.000
_cell.length_c   1.000
_cell.angle_alpha   90.00
_cell.angle_beta   90.00
_cell.angle_gamma   90.00
#
_symmetry.space_group_name_H-M   'P 1'
#
loop_
_entity.id
_entity.type
_entity.pdbx_description
1 polymer ?
#
loop_
_entity_poly.entity_id
_entity_poly.type
_entity_poly.pdbx_seq_one_letter_code
_entity_poly.pdbx_strand_id
1 'polypeptide(L)' 'MIVYVYDLFGKDVKEYNRVKRRFYYELRKILDSNIEINWKTKSMLVAPEDMEKVLDLFFKKYSSYIVVYKFKTQTINQLQ' A
#
# COMPACT_ATOMS: atom_id res chain seq x y z
N MET A 1 -13.91 -3.93 4.62
CA MET A 1 -12.82 -3.11 4.01
C MET A 1 -11.48 -3.50 4.61
N ILE A 2 -10.40 -3.25 3.88
CA ILE A 2 -9.04 -3.54 4.34
C ILE A 2 -8.23 -2.26 4.37
N VAL A 3 -7.55 -2.04 5.49
CA VAL A 3 -6.61 -0.93 5.67
C VAL A 3 -5.20 -1.50 5.67
N TYR A 4 -4.35 -0.97 4.79
CA TYR A 4 -2.92 -1.22 4.79
C TYR A 4 -2.22 0.04 5.29
N VAL A 5 -1.39 -0.10 6.32
CA VAL A 5 -0.45 0.91 6.77
C VAL A 5 0.94 0.38 6.47
N TYR A 6 1.75 1.13 5.74
CA TYR A 6 3.04 0.65 5.28
C TYR A 6 4.14 1.71 5.33
N ASP A 7 5.37 1.26 5.55
CA ASP A 7 6.54 2.12 5.51
C ASP A 7 7.67 1.48 4.71
N LEU A 8 8.24 2.25 3.78
CA LEU A 8 9.30 1.82 2.87
C LEU A 8 10.66 2.18 3.45
N PHE A 9 11.61 1.27 3.33
CA PHE A 9 12.99 1.49 3.74
C PHE A 9 13.99 1.00 2.68
N GLY A 10 15.23 1.44 2.80
CA GLY A 10 16.35 1.03 1.96
C GLY A 10 17.66 1.16 2.72
N LYS A 11 18.70 0.44 2.31
CA LYS A 11 20.00 0.48 2.99
C LYS A 11 20.67 1.84 2.88
N ASP A 12 20.45 2.52 1.75
CA ASP A 12 20.96 3.85 1.46
C ASP A 12 19.92 4.69 0.70
N VAL A 13 20.21 5.99 0.54
CA VAL A 13 19.33 6.96 -0.13
C VAL A 13 19.08 6.60 -1.60
N LYS A 14 20.06 6.01 -2.29
CA LYS A 14 19.96 5.66 -3.71
C LYS A 14 19.03 4.46 -3.89
N GLU A 15 19.21 3.43 -3.08
CA GLU A 15 18.36 2.24 -3.04
C GLU A 15 16.94 2.59 -2.64
N TYR A 16 16.76 3.36 -1.55
CA TYR A 16 15.45 3.83 -1.11
C TYR A 16 14.70 4.55 -2.23
N ASN A 17 15.35 5.50 -2.92
CA ASN A 17 14.72 6.24 -4.01
C ASN A 17 14.36 5.34 -5.21
N ARG A 18 15.22 4.36 -5.53
CA ARG A 18 14.95 3.38 -6.59
C ARG A 18 13.72 2.52 -6.24
N VAL A 19 13.67 1.97 -5.03
CA VAL A 19 12.55 1.14 -4.55
C VAL A 19 11.27 1.97 -4.50
N LYS A 20 11.32 3.16 -3.90
CA LYS A 20 10.20 4.10 -3.80
C LYS A 20 9.56 4.42 -5.15
N ARG A 21 10.37 4.77 -6.17
CA ARG A 21 9.86 5.06 -7.51
C ARG A 21 9.17 3.86 -8.13
N ARG A 22 9.78 2.68 -8.02
CA ARG A 22 9.19 1.43 -8.55
C ARG A 22 7.89 1.07 -7.83
N PHE A 23 7.89 1.13 -6.51
CA PHE A 23 6.74 0.85 -5.66
C PHE A 23 5.54 1.70 -6.05
N TYR A 24 5.69 3.02 -6.10
CA TYR A 24 4.57 3.89 -6.41
C TYR A 24 4.12 3.80 -7.87
N TYR A 25 5.04 3.54 -8.80
CA TYR A 25 4.67 3.30 -10.19
C TYR A 25 3.83 2.03 -10.36
N GLU A 26 4.23 0.93 -9.72
CA GLU A 26 3.48 -0.33 -9.77
C GLU A 26 2.17 -0.26 -8.97
N LEU A 27 2.18 0.38 -7.79
CA LEU A 27 0.97 0.60 -7.00
C LEU A 27 -0.05 1.41 -7.80
N ARG A 28 0.39 2.51 -8.44
CA ARG A 28 -0.50 3.35 -9.26
C ARG A 28 -1.18 2.56 -10.37
N LYS A 29 -0.52 1.60 -11.01
CA LYS A 29 -1.18 0.73 -12.01
C LYS A 29 -2.32 -0.09 -11.44
N ILE A 30 -2.17 -0.60 -10.22
CA ILE A 30 -3.23 -1.32 -9.49
C ILE A 30 -4.39 -0.38 -9.18
N LEU A 31 -4.10 0.84 -8.73
CA LEU A 31 -5.11 1.85 -8.36
C LEU A 31 -5.86 2.40 -9.58
N ASP A 32 -5.15 2.73 -10.66
CA ASP A 32 -5.75 3.25 -11.91
C ASP A 32 -6.71 2.23 -12.54
N SER A 33 -6.54 0.94 -12.22
CA SER A 33 -7.42 -0.15 -12.67
C SER A 33 -8.59 -0.40 -11.72
N ASN A 34 -8.64 0.23 -10.54
CA ASN A 34 -9.63 -0.04 -9.48
C ASN A 34 -10.03 1.25 -8.73
N ILE A 35 -11.12 1.86 -9.19
CA ILE A 35 -11.65 3.15 -8.70
C ILE A 35 -12.00 3.10 -7.19
N GLU A 36 -12.29 1.92 -6.64
CA GLU A 36 -12.70 1.74 -5.25
C GLU A 36 -11.56 1.75 -4.24
N ILE A 37 -10.30 1.69 -4.69
CA ILE A 37 -9.16 1.79 -3.77
C ILE A 37 -8.90 3.25 -3.43
N ASN A 38 -9.03 3.60 -2.16
CA ASN A 38 -8.81 4.95 -1.67
C ASN A 38 -7.40 5.09 -1.09
N TRP A 39 -6.52 5.77 -1.83
CA TRP A 39 -5.19 6.12 -1.35
C TRP A 39 -5.26 7.36 -0.45
N LYS A 40 -5.25 7.13 0.87
CA LYS A 40 -5.44 8.20 1.88
C LYS A 40 -4.18 9.01 2.14
N THR A 41 -3.02 8.35 2.29
CA THR A 41 -1.73 9.03 2.56
C THR A 41 -0.57 8.27 1.93
N LYS A 42 0.64 8.86 1.89
CA LYS A 42 1.85 8.20 1.32
C LYS A 42 2.16 6.82 1.91
N SER A 43 1.65 6.50 3.09
CA SER A 43 1.85 5.28 3.88
C SER A 43 0.55 4.56 4.26
N MET A 44 -0.60 4.93 3.70
CA MET A 44 -1.89 4.32 4.04
C MET A 44 -2.79 4.14 2.82
N LEU A 45 -3.34 2.93 2.70
CA LEU A 45 -4.26 2.53 1.64
C LEU A 45 -5.51 1.91 2.26
N VAL A 46 -6.68 2.25 1.72
CA VAL A 46 -7.94 1.57 2.03
C VAL A 46 -8.46 0.90 0.76
N ALA A 47 -8.77 -0.38 0.84
CA ALA A 47 -9.22 -1.17 -0.30
C ALA A 47 -10.47 -2.00 0.04
N PRO A 48 -11.29 -2.35 -0.97
CA PRO A 48 -12.31 -3.37 -0.82
C PRO A 48 -11.69 -4.77 -0.58
N GLU A 49 -12.49 -5.70 -0.08
CA GLU A 49 -11.99 -7.01 0.36
C GLU A 49 -11.61 -7.95 -0.79
N ASP A 50 -12.24 -7.80 -1.95
CA ASP A 50 -11.90 -8.51 -3.18
C ASP A 50 -10.47 -8.21 -3.66
N MET A 51 -9.94 -7.02 -3.35
CA MET A 51 -8.57 -6.62 -3.66
C MET A 51 -7.52 -7.16 -2.69
N GLU A 52 -7.91 -7.84 -1.60
CA GLU A 52 -6.99 -8.34 -0.58
C GLU A 52 -5.85 -9.17 -1.18
N LYS A 53 -6.20 -10.14 -2.03
CA LYS A 53 -5.21 -11.06 -2.60
C LYS A 53 -4.22 -10.34 -3.50
N VAL A 54 -4.70 -9.38 -4.30
CA VAL A 54 -3.85 -8.59 -5.21
C VAL A 54 -2.88 -7.73 -4.42
N LEU A 55 -3.37 -7.06 -3.37
CA LEU A 55 -2.57 -6.17 -2.53
C LEU A 55 -1.59 -6.94 -1.65
N ASP A 56 -2.00 -8.07 -1.07
CA ASP A 56 -1.12 -8.94 -0.28
C ASP A 56 0.05 -9.46 -1.13
N LEU A 57 -0.21 -9.87 -2.39
CA LEU A 57 0.85 -10.27 -3.33
C LEU A 57 1.75 -9.08 -3.71
N PHE A 58 1.17 -7.91 -3.94
CA PHE A 58 1.92 -6.69 -4.20
C PHE A 58 2.87 -6.37 -3.03
N PHE A 59 2.38 -6.34 -1.80
CA PHE A 59 3.21 -6.06 -0.62
C PHE A 59 4.27 -7.13 -0.37
N LYS A 60 3.94 -8.41 -0.59
CA LYS A 60 4.89 -9.53 -0.47
C LYS A 60 6.09 -9.37 -1.41
N LYS A 61 5.92 -8.79 -2.61
CA LYS A 61 7.01 -8.49 -3.55
C LYS A 61 8.05 -7.52 -2.98
N TYR A 62 7.65 -6.68 -2.03
CA TYR A 62 8.50 -5.67 -1.41
C TYR A 62 8.94 -6.04 0.00
N SER A 63 8.70 -7.26 0.49
CA SER A 63 8.93 -7.67 1.88
C SER A 63 10.33 -7.37 2.45
N SER A 64 11.37 -7.30 1.61
CA SER A 64 12.72 -6.92 2.02
C SER A 64 12.94 -5.41 2.21
N TYR A 65 11.98 -4.57 1.83
CA TYR A 65 12.06 -3.11 1.78
C TYR A 65 10.83 -2.41 2.36
N ILE A 66 9.90 -3.17 2.96
CA ILE A 66 8.65 -2.61 3.47
C ILE A 66 8.23 -3.29 4.76
N VAL A 67 7.70 -2.50 5.70
CA VAL A 67 6.92 -2.98 6.83
C VAL A 67 5.46 -2.69 6.50
N VAL A 68 4.58 -3.67 6.67
CA VAL A 68 3.14 -3.54 6.35
C VAL A 68 2.32 -4.10 7.50
N TYR A 69 1.36 -3.30 7.95
CA TYR A 69 0.30 -3.69 8.86
C TYR A 69 -1.02 -3.73 8.09
N LYS A 70 -1.78 -4.81 8.27
CA LYS A 70 -3.07 -5.03 7.62
C LYS A 70 -4.17 -5.12 8.67
N PHE A 71 -5.24 -4.36 8.49
CA PHE A 71 -6.42 -4.38 9.36
C PHE A 71 -7.67 -4.64 8.52
N LYS A 72 -8.56 -5.50 9.00
CA LYS A 72 -9.91 -5.64 8.43
C LYS A 72 -10.88 -4.86 9.30
N THR A 73 -11.68 -4.01 8.68
CA THR A 73 -12.67 -3.19 9.39
C THR A 73 -13.97 -3.08 8.60
N GLN A 74 -15.08 -2.95 9.33
CA GLN A 74 -16.38 -2.66 8.77
C GLN A 74 -16.55 -1.16 8.47
N THR A 75 -15.97 -0.30 9.31
CA THR A 75 -16.13 1.16 9.23
C THR A 75 -14.82 1.90 9.51
N ILE A 76 -14.63 3.05 8.87
CA ILE A 76 -13.51 3.97 9.12
C ILE A 76 -14.10 5.36 9.37
N ASN A 77 -13.81 5.92 10.54
CA ASN A 77 -14.27 7.25 10.92
C ASN A 77 -13.08 8.21 10.94
N GLN A 78 -13.26 9.40 10.35
CA GLN A 78 -12.32 10.50 10.50
C GLN A 78 -12.80 11.36 11.68
N LEU A 79 -11.97 11.48 12.72
CA LEU A 79 -12.23 12.42 13.81
C LEU A 79 -12.01 13.85 13.28
N GLN A 80 -12.96 14.74 13.54
CA GLN A 80 -12.86 16.18 13.25
C GLN A 80 -12.12 16.90 14.36
#